data_AF-A0A316UCY7-F1
#
_entry.id   AF-A0A316UCY7-F1
#
_cell.length_a   1.000
_cell.length_b   1.000
_cell.length_c   1.000
_cell.angle_alpha   90.00
_cell.angle_beta   90.00
_cell.angle_gamma   90.00
#
_symmetry.space_group_name_H-M   'P 1'
#
loop_
_entity.id
_entity.type
_entity.pdbx_description
1 polymer ?
#
loop_
_entity_poly.entity_id
_entity_poly.type
_entity_poly.pdbx_seq_one_letter_code
_entity_poly.pdbx_strand_id
1 'polypeptide(L)'
;MVQRECVRTLPPCRPFAFGVSLSQDRRFATSTTLLAQPRNVDSHGPPGVAQTTEIPTGPAQSQESQDPYFTAADEAYVTSLHAQGKGRGNAFTLAGWGIFAFVAVPLAMGVYSRERAKTLAGQSGGRFGWFSNLSPGQRMEDAWRQELADSFGRVYAGVMKVACNLPTGGQEFVSRQWLDFADWAVNLPTYQLTVLPFIALNTAVFIIWWVPIPAVQVFMSRNFATVTGHKRFFTLFTSAFSHRGPMHFILNQVALLSVGSVALDSVSKLFPIEKVKEAKQGGLLADGWKLPEVDSTAKLLTFFLGAAFVSGGCSWAWRRVRFAQVRTAYQQAVQAGAPAPYRLASSFKGAEGSGSLGSSGVVYGLFTLTAIMHPDSKIGIIFLPQDYALDARTAMTGLLSVDLGMLLTSIITGRSFFIDNVAHLAGAAFGVVWYHSAYLIWEYSRLVDPKKLARRVFGGEQSS
;
A
#
# COMPACT_ATOMS: atom_id res chain seq x y z
N MET A 1 -24.00 20.64 37.31
CA MET A 1 -25.08 21.15 36.43
C MET A 1 -24.59 21.65 35.06
N VAL A 2 -23.30 21.53 34.72
CA VAL A 2 -22.66 22.21 33.55
C VAL A 2 -22.74 21.42 32.22
N GLN A 3 -23.17 20.16 32.23
CA GLN A 3 -23.18 19.29 31.03
C GLN A 3 -24.33 19.51 30.02
N ARG A 4 -25.23 20.48 30.24
CA ARG A 4 -26.41 20.70 29.35
C ARG A 4 -26.41 22.01 28.54
N GLU A 5 -25.42 22.89 28.73
CA GLU A 5 -25.42 24.21 28.06
C GLU A 5 -24.67 24.24 26.73
N CYS A 6 -23.62 23.43 26.53
CA CYS A 6 -22.88 23.36 25.25
C CYS A 6 -23.71 22.89 24.04
N VAL A 7 -24.95 22.43 24.23
CA VAL A 7 -25.86 22.01 23.13
C VAL A 7 -26.80 23.15 22.70
N ARG A 8 -26.90 24.24 23.47
CA ARG A 8 -27.90 25.32 23.25
C ARG A 8 -27.39 26.56 22.52
N THR A 9 -26.09 26.69 22.28
CA THR A 9 -25.47 27.87 21.66
C THR A 9 -25.12 27.72 20.18
N LEU A 10 -25.35 26.54 19.59
CA LEU A 10 -25.32 26.38 18.13
C LEU A 10 -26.61 26.95 17.53
N PRO A 11 -26.55 27.79 16.48
CA PRO A 11 -27.75 28.27 15.81
C PRO A 11 -28.54 27.09 15.22
N PRO A 12 -29.89 27.15 15.20
CA PRO A 12 -30.69 26.05 14.71
C PRO A 12 -30.34 25.72 13.26
N CYS A 13 -29.97 24.47 13.00
CA CYS A 13 -29.64 23.98 11.67
C CYS A 13 -30.83 24.23 10.72
N ARG A 14 -30.71 25.26 9.87
CA ARG A 14 -31.53 25.31 8.65
C ARG A 14 -31.15 24.09 7.80
N PRO A 15 -32.11 23.37 7.22
CA PRO A 15 -31.79 22.35 6.21
C PRO A 15 -31.20 23.05 4.99
N PHE A 16 -29.87 23.11 4.91
CA PHE A 16 -29.17 23.66 3.77
C PHE A 16 -29.26 22.64 2.63
N ALA A 17 -30.24 22.83 1.75
CA ALA A 17 -30.34 22.05 0.53
C ALA A 17 -29.11 22.33 -0.34
N PHE A 18 -28.35 21.29 -0.67
CA PHE A 18 -27.26 21.37 -1.65
C PHE A 18 -27.86 21.60 -3.05
N GLY A 19 -28.08 22.87 -3.40
CA GLY A 19 -28.31 23.30 -4.76
C GLY A 19 -26.98 23.38 -5.51
N VAL A 20 -26.55 22.27 -6.12
CA VAL A 20 -25.36 22.25 -6.98
C VAL A 20 -25.67 23.02 -8.26
N SER A 21 -25.31 24.30 -8.28
CA SER A 21 -25.32 25.09 -9.51
C SER A 21 -24.06 24.79 -10.31
N LEU A 22 -24.20 23.99 -11.37
CA LEU A 22 -23.13 23.74 -12.34
C LEU A 22 -22.90 25.00 -13.20
N SER A 23 -22.16 25.98 -12.67
CA SER A 23 -21.65 27.08 -13.49
C SER A 23 -20.38 26.64 -14.22
N GLN A 24 -20.49 26.51 -15.54
CA GLN A 24 -19.32 26.43 -16.43
C GLN A 24 -18.47 27.72 -16.33
N ASP A 25 -17.21 27.60 -16.73
CA ASP A 25 -16.20 28.66 -16.82
C ASP A 25 -15.75 29.36 -15.52
N ARG A 26 -14.50 29.08 -15.14
CA ARG A 26 -13.54 30.17 -14.92
C ARG A 26 -12.09 29.76 -15.19
N ARG A 27 -11.38 30.63 -15.92
CA ARG A 27 -9.99 30.45 -16.37
C ARG A 27 -9.03 30.77 -15.23
N PHE A 28 -7.91 30.06 -15.14
CA PHE A 28 -6.83 30.38 -14.21
C PHE A 28 -6.20 31.75 -14.55
N ALA A 29 -6.09 32.62 -13.56
CA ALA A 29 -5.23 33.79 -13.60
C ALA A 29 -4.06 33.56 -12.63
N THR A 30 -2.86 33.40 -13.18
CA THR A 30 -1.62 33.36 -12.41
C THR A 30 -1.22 34.78 -12.01
N SER A 31 -0.68 34.94 -10.79
CA SER A 31 0.02 36.16 -10.39
C SER A 31 1.17 35.81 -9.47
N THR A 32 2.36 35.96 -10.03
CA THR A 32 3.67 35.75 -9.40
C THR A 32 3.99 36.91 -8.47
N THR A 33 4.56 36.64 -7.30
CA THR A 33 5.33 37.66 -6.56
C THR A 33 6.64 37.06 -6.07
N LEU A 34 7.75 37.56 -6.59
CA LEU A 34 9.10 37.20 -6.14
C LEU A 34 9.42 37.86 -4.79
N LEU A 35 10.19 37.15 -3.97
CA LEU A 35 11.08 37.78 -3.00
C LEU A 35 12.50 37.26 -3.24
N ALA A 36 13.44 38.19 -3.37
CA ALA A 36 14.82 37.93 -3.73
C ALA A 36 15.69 37.57 -2.51
N GLN A 37 16.79 36.85 -2.75
CA GLN A 37 17.93 36.78 -1.84
C GLN A 37 19.23 37.21 -2.57
N PRO A 38 20.18 37.86 -1.89
CA PRO A 38 21.40 38.38 -2.49
C PRO A 38 22.50 37.32 -2.69
N ARG A 39 23.52 37.69 -3.46
CA ARG A 39 24.61 36.83 -3.95
C ARG A 39 25.88 36.83 -3.06
N ASN A 40 26.67 35.76 -3.26
CA ASN A 40 28.13 35.63 -3.14
C ASN A 40 28.83 35.83 -1.78
N VAL A 41 29.84 34.99 -1.52
CA VAL A 41 31.29 35.33 -1.54
C VAL A 41 32.09 34.02 -1.69
N ASP A 42 33.33 34.12 -2.19
CA ASP A 42 34.08 33.06 -2.88
C ASP A 42 35.02 32.15 -2.04
N SER A 43 35.54 31.14 -2.75
CA SER A 43 36.69 30.25 -2.53
C SER A 43 37.75 30.53 -1.44
N HIS A 44 38.38 29.46 -0.92
CA HIS A 44 39.85 29.22 -1.05
C HIS A 44 40.30 27.80 -0.64
N GLY A 45 41.46 27.35 -1.15
CA GLY A 45 42.12 26.06 -0.88
C GLY A 45 43.44 26.21 -0.07
N PRO A 46 44.19 25.10 0.16
CA PRO A 46 45.00 24.90 1.39
C PRO A 46 46.54 25.09 1.27
N PRO A 47 47.25 25.10 2.40
CA PRO A 47 48.26 24.06 2.72
C PRO A 47 48.18 23.57 4.20
N GLY A 48 48.95 22.58 4.71
CA GLY A 48 49.84 21.61 4.04
C GLY A 48 51.18 21.34 4.78
N VAL A 49 51.22 20.44 5.79
CA VAL A 49 52.46 19.99 6.49
C VAL A 49 52.39 18.49 6.84
N ALA A 50 53.50 17.77 6.71
CA ALA A 50 53.67 16.37 7.13
C ALA A 50 54.61 16.25 8.33
N GLN A 51 54.40 15.23 9.18
CA GLN A 51 55.41 14.74 10.13
C GLN A 51 55.41 13.22 10.17
N THR A 52 56.62 12.66 10.06
CA THR A 52 56.94 11.24 10.20
C THR A 52 57.42 10.94 11.62
N THR A 53 56.93 9.86 12.22
CA THR A 53 57.47 9.30 13.46
C THR A 53 57.75 7.81 13.29
N GLU A 54 58.97 7.40 13.64
CA GLU A 54 59.49 6.04 13.50
C GLU A 54 58.87 5.08 14.52
N ILE A 55 58.82 3.78 14.18
CA ILE A 55 58.35 2.69 15.06
C ILE A 55 59.55 1.79 15.39
N PRO A 56 59.87 1.54 16.67
CA PRO A 56 60.94 0.60 17.05
C PRO A 56 60.52 -0.86 16.80
N THR A 57 61.46 -1.68 16.34
CA THR A 57 61.25 -3.12 16.12
C THR A 57 61.47 -3.91 17.42
N GLY A 58 60.45 -4.67 17.83
CA GLY A 58 60.50 -5.63 18.93
C GLY A 58 59.62 -6.86 18.61
N PRO A 59 59.90 -8.05 19.17
CA PRO A 59 59.27 -9.29 18.74
C PRO A 59 57.79 -9.34 19.14
N ALA A 60 56.91 -9.52 18.16
CA ALA A 60 55.47 -9.59 18.38
C ALA A 60 55.08 -10.87 19.14
N GLN A 61 54.66 -10.72 20.39
CA GLN A 61 53.85 -11.74 21.06
C GLN A 61 52.49 -11.83 20.37
N SER A 62 52.01 -13.05 20.12
CA SER A 62 50.71 -13.30 19.50
C SER A 62 49.57 -12.96 20.46
N GLN A 63 49.12 -11.71 20.45
CA GLN A 63 47.83 -11.35 21.01
C GLN A 63 46.71 -11.93 20.14
N GLU A 64 45.94 -12.83 20.72
CA GLU A 64 44.70 -13.34 20.18
C GLU A 64 43.73 -12.18 19.93
N SER A 65 43.49 -11.86 18.65
CA SER A 65 42.75 -10.65 18.27
C SER A 65 41.25 -10.82 18.53
N GLN A 66 40.81 -10.46 19.73
CA GLN A 66 39.40 -10.28 20.04
C GLN A 66 38.83 -9.16 19.14
N ASP A 67 38.00 -9.55 18.17
CA ASP A 67 37.34 -8.61 17.27
C ASP A 67 36.28 -7.80 18.05
N PRO A 68 36.46 -6.47 18.23
CA PRO A 68 35.57 -5.66 19.07
C PRO A 68 34.16 -5.49 18.49
N TYR A 69 33.88 -6.04 17.30
CA TYR A 69 32.57 -5.98 16.64
C TYR A 69 31.73 -7.25 16.75
N PHE A 70 32.23 -8.31 17.40
CA PHE A 70 31.44 -9.54 17.63
C PHE A 70 31.50 -9.97 19.10
N THR A 71 30.40 -9.75 19.81
CA THR A 71 30.32 -9.98 21.26
C THR A 71 29.70 -11.33 21.60
N ALA A 72 29.89 -11.80 22.84
CA ALA A 72 29.16 -12.96 23.35
C ALA A 72 27.62 -12.80 23.30
N ALA A 73 27.11 -11.57 23.22
CA ALA A 73 25.68 -11.31 23.00
C ALA A 73 25.23 -11.64 21.57
N ASP A 74 26.09 -11.46 20.56
CA ASP A 74 25.79 -11.81 19.17
C ASP A 74 25.76 -13.35 18.98
N GLU A 75 26.67 -14.08 19.65
CA GLU A 75 26.69 -15.54 19.67
C GLU A 75 25.46 -16.13 20.42
N ALA A 76 25.12 -15.57 21.59
CA ALA A 76 23.91 -15.92 22.33
C ALA A 76 22.63 -15.62 21.52
N TYR A 77 22.63 -14.53 20.74
CA TYR A 77 21.52 -14.18 19.85
C TYR A 77 21.35 -15.20 18.72
N VAL A 78 22.43 -15.58 18.01
CA VAL A 78 22.40 -16.64 16.99
C VAL A 78 21.89 -17.97 17.57
N THR A 79 22.30 -18.32 18.79
CA THR A 79 21.82 -19.52 19.50
C THR A 79 20.33 -19.40 19.88
N SER A 80 19.85 -18.21 20.22
CA SER A 80 18.42 -17.96 20.50
C SER A 80 17.54 -18.13 19.25
N LEU A 81 18.04 -17.77 18.06
CA LEU A 81 17.35 -17.98 16.78
C LEU A 81 17.20 -19.48 16.46
N HIS A 82 18.20 -20.30 16.81
CA HIS A 82 18.12 -21.76 16.73
C HIS A 82 17.01 -22.36 17.64
N ALA A 83 16.70 -21.72 18.77
CA ALA A 83 15.58 -22.12 19.63
C ALA A 83 14.22 -21.69 19.04
N GLN A 84 14.10 -20.44 18.56
CA GLN A 84 12.84 -19.90 18.04
C GLN A 84 12.42 -20.50 16.69
N GLY A 85 13.37 -20.96 15.86
CA GLY A 85 13.11 -21.63 14.60
C GLY A 85 12.34 -22.97 14.71
N LYS A 86 12.25 -23.56 15.92
CA LYS A 86 11.54 -24.83 16.19
C LYS A 86 10.01 -24.72 16.25
N GLY A 87 9.44 -23.56 15.93
CA GLY A 87 8.00 -23.41 15.77
C GLY A 87 7.40 -24.30 14.66
N ARG A 88 6.54 -25.25 15.05
CA ARG A 88 5.64 -26.05 14.19
C ARG A 88 4.56 -25.20 13.49
N GLY A 89 4.96 -24.16 12.75
CA GLY A 89 4.06 -23.55 11.76
C GLY A 89 3.97 -24.47 10.55
N ASN A 90 2.77 -25.03 10.34
CA ASN A 90 2.44 -25.98 9.29
C ASN A 90 2.42 -25.30 7.91
N ALA A 91 2.87 -26.00 6.86
CA ALA A 91 2.79 -25.52 5.48
C ALA A 91 1.35 -25.18 5.03
N PHE A 92 0.36 -25.85 5.64
CA PHE A 92 -1.08 -25.53 5.55
C PHE A 92 -1.42 -24.06 5.77
N THR A 93 -0.60 -23.29 6.49
CA THR A 93 -0.88 -21.87 6.77
C THR A 93 -0.66 -20.97 5.54
N LEU A 94 0.46 -21.07 4.82
CA LEU A 94 0.73 -20.19 3.66
C LEU A 94 -0.25 -20.44 2.52
N ALA A 95 -0.56 -21.72 2.24
CA ALA A 95 -1.58 -22.09 1.25
C ALA A 95 -2.97 -21.55 1.64
N GLY A 96 -3.34 -21.63 2.92
CA GLY A 96 -4.58 -21.03 3.43
C GLY A 96 -4.65 -19.51 3.23
N TRP A 97 -3.54 -18.79 3.45
CA TRP A 97 -3.47 -17.34 3.17
C TRP A 97 -3.50 -17.02 1.67
N GLY A 98 -2.99 -17.90 0.81
CA GLY A 98 -3.14 -17.79 -0.65
C GLY A 98 -4.59 -17.97 -1.09
N ILE A 99 -5.29 -18.98 -0.56
CA ILE A 99 -6.74 -19.19 -0.79
C ILE A 99 -7.55 -17.99 -0.26
N PHE A 100 -7.16 -17.43 0.89
CA PHE A 100 -7.77 -16.20 1.40
C PHE A 100 -7.63 -15.05 0.40
N ALA A 101 -6.41 -14.76 -0.07
CA ALA A 101 -6.12 -13.65 -0.98
C ALA A 101 -6.75 -13.81 -2.38
N PHE A 102 -6.78 -15.03 -2.93
CA PHE A 102 -7.15 -15.29 -4.33
C PHE A 102 -8.49 -15.99 -4.55
N VAL A 103 -9.18 -16.40 -3.49
CA VAL A 103 -10.52 -17.00 -3.58
C VAL A 103 -11.50 -16.34 -2.61
N ALA A 104 -11.19 -16.31 -1.31
CA ALA A 104 -12.14 -15.81 -0.31
C ALA A 104 -12.39 -14.30 -0.43
N VAL A 105 -11.32 -13.50 -0.54
CA VAL A 105 -11.42 -12.04 -0.72
C VAL A 105 -12.12 -11.67 -2.02
N PRO A 106 -11.72 -12.15 -3.22
CA PRO A 106 -12.43 -11.83 -4.46
C PRO A 106 -13.92 -12.18 -4.43
N LEU A 107 -14.30 -13.37 -3.92
CA LEU A 107 -15.71 -13.78 -3.82
C LEU A 107 -16.50 -12.89 -2.85
N ALA A 108 -15.95 -12.60 -1.66
CA ALA A 108 -16.61 -11.73 -0.69
C ALA A 108 -16.75 -10.28 -1.22
N MET A 109 -15.73 -9.76 -1.89
CA MET A 109 -15.71 -8.41 -2.43
C MET A 109 -16.54 -8.27 -3.72
N GLY A 110 -16.63 -9.31 -4.54
CA GLY A 110 -17.56 -9.38 -5.67
C GLY A 110 -19.03 -9.39 -5.22
N VAL A 111 -19.35 -10.15 -4.16
CA VAL A 111 -20.68 -10.10 -3.53
C VAL A 111 -20.96 -8.71 -2.96
N TYR A 112 -20.04 -8.15 -2.17
CA TYR A 112 -20.18 -6.81 -1.61
C TYR A 112 -20.41 -5.75 -2.71
N SER A 113 -19.60 -5.75 -3.77
CA SER A 113 -19.72 -4.84 -4.92
C SER A 113 -21.10 -4.94 -5.59
N ARG A 114 -21.65 -6.15 -5.78
CA ARG A 114 -23.02 -6.30 -6.31
C ARG A 114 -24.10 -5.77 -5.38
N GLU A 115 -24.08 -6.15 -4.11
CA GLU A 115 -25.13 -5.72 -3.17
C GLU A 115 -25.06 -4.18 -2.98
N ARG A 116 -23.85 -3.61 -2.97
CA ARG A 116 -23.61 -2.16 -3.03
C ARG A 116 -24.26 -1.53 -4.27
N ALA A 117 -24.03 -2.10 -5.45
CA ALA A 117 -24.64 -1.62 -6.69
C ALA A 117 -26.18 -1.70 -6.67
N LYS A 118 -26.77 -2.76 -6.09
CA LYS A 118 -28.24 -2.86 -5.90
C LYS A 118 -28.78 -1.77 -4.96
N THR A 119 -28.12 -1.54 -3.83
CA THR A 119 -28.52 -0.50 -2.87
C THR A 119 -28.51 0.88 -3.53
N LEU A 120 -27.43 1.22 -4.24
CA LEU A 120 -27.28 2.48 -4.95
C LEU A 120 -28.28 2.62 -6.11
N ALA A 121 -28.56 1.53 -6.84
CA ALA A 121 -29.60 1.53 -7.87
C ALA A 121 -30.98 1.85 -7.27
N GLY A 122 -31.35 1.22 -6.15
CA GLY A 122 -32.60 1.49 -5.44
C GLY A 122 -32.73 2.94 -4.93
N GLN A 123 -31.66 3.47 -4.32
CA GLN A 123 -31.62 4.88 -3.90
C GLN A 123 -31.73 5.84 -5.09
N SER A 124 -31.00 5.57 -6.17
CA SER A 124 -30.99 6.44 -7.36
C SER A 124 -32.36 6.52 -8.04
N GLY A 125 -33.11 5.41 -8.11
CA GLY A 125 -34.43 5.34 -8.74
C GLY A 125 -35.54 6.03 -7.95
N GLY A 126 -35.42 6.15 -6.63
CA GLY A 126 -36.36 6.92 -5.79
C GLY A 126 -36.02 8.41 -5.71
N ARG A 127 -34.75 8.78 -5.89
CA ARG A 127 -34.24 10.15 -5.67
C ARG A 127 -34.18 10.99 -6.94
N PHE A 128 -33.76 10.38 -8.05
CA PHE A 128 -33.74 11.01 -9.37
C PHE A 128 -34.96 10.48 -10.14
N GLY A 129 -36.07 11.22 -10.07
CA GLY A 129 -37.26 10.92 -10.85
C GLY A 129 -36.98 10.92 -12.36
N TRP A 130 -37.97 10.50 -13.15
CA TRP A 130 -37.95 10.25 -14.61
C TRP A 130 -37.40 11.39 -15.51
N PHE A 131 -36.98 12.52 -14.95
CA PHE A 131 -36.53 13.74 -15.64
C PHE A 131 -35.00 13.96 -15.64
N SER A 132 -34.19 13.10 -15.01
CA SER A 132 -32.73 13.24 -15.09
C SER A 132 -32.18 12.65 -16.40
N ASN A 133 -31.49 13.46 -17.21
CA ASN A 133 -30.78 13.03 -18.42
C ASN A 133 -29.52 12.15 -18.15
N LEU A 134 -29.27 11.80 -16.89
CA LEU A 134 -28.14 10.99 -16.46
C LEU A 134 -28.37 9.50 -16.76
N SER A 135 -27.32 8.83 -17.24
CA SER A 135 -27.32 7.37 -17.39
C SER A 135 -27.49 6.65 -16.03
N PRO A 136 -27.95 5.39 -16.00
CA PRO A 136 -28.08 4.64 -14.75
C PRO A 136 -26.79 4.58 -13.91
N GLY A 137 -25.63 4.48 -14.56
CA GLY A 137 -24.33 4.50 -13.89
C GLY A 137 -24.04 5.83 -13.20
N GLN A 138 -24.28 6.96 -13.88
CA GLN A 138 -24.09 8.30 -13.32
C GLN A 138 -24.99 8.55 -12.10
N ARG A 139 -26.27 8.16 -12.15
CA ARG A 139 -27.18 8.31 -11.00
C ARG A 139 -26.77 7.46 -9.80
N MET A 140 -26.16 6.30 -10.05
CA MET A 140 -25.59 5.44 -8.99
C MET A 140 -24.30 6.04 -8.42
N GLU A 141 -23.46 6.67 -9.26
CA GLU A 141 -22.28 7.42 -8.82
C GLU A 141 -22.66 8.64 -7.96
N ASP A 142 -23.65 9.43 -8.37
CA ASP A 142 -24.15 10.57 -7.59
C ASP A 142 -24.68 10.13 -6.22
N ALA A 143 -25.45 9.03 -6.17
CA ALA A 143 -25.93 8.45 -4.92
C ALA A 143 -24.75 8.02 -4.02
N TRP A 144 -23.70 7.42 -4.59
CA TRP A 144 -22.50 7.01 -3.86
C TRP A 144 -21.69 8.20 -3.34
N ARG A 145 -21.46 9.23 -4.17
CA ARG A 145 -20.80 10.49 -3.77
C ARG A 145 -21.55 11.17 -2.64
N GLN A 146 -22.88 11.14 -2.66
CA GLN A 146 -23.69 11.69 -1.58
C GLN A 146 -23.58 10.87 -0.28
N GLU A 147 -23.66 9.54 -0.33
CA GLU A 147 -23.43 8.73 0.87
C GLU A 147 -22.03 8.92 1.47
N LEU A 148 -21.02 9.23 0.63
CA LEU A 148 -19.69 9.59 1.08
C LEU A 148 -19.67 10.96 1.77
N ALA A 149 -20.31 11.98 1.19
CA ALA A 149 -20.46 13.29 1.82
C ALA A 149 -21.19 13.18 3.19
N ASP A 150 -22.26 12.40 3.26
CA ASP A 150 -22.97 12.09 4.51
C ASP A 150 -22.06 11.36 5.53
N SER A 151 -21.15 10.51 5.03
CA SER A 151 -20.13 9.83 5.86
C SER A 151 -19.10 10.81 6.41
N PHE A 152 -18.60 11.74 5.59
CA PHE A 152 -17.73 12.82 6.07
C PHE A 152 -18.44 13.73 7.08
N GLY A 153 -19.73 14.02 6.90
CA GLY A 153 -20.53 14.76 7.88
C GLY A 153 -20.65 14.04 9.23
N ARG A 154 -20.80 12.70 9.23
CA ARG A 154 -20.79 11.89 10.47
C ARG A 154 -19.43 11.89 11.16
N VAL A 155 -18.33 11.77 10.41
CA VAL A 155 -16.98 11.83 11.00
C VAL A 155 -16.67 13.24 11.52
N TYR A 156 -17.05 14.29 10.79
CA TYR A 156 -16.96 15.68 11.25
C TYR A 156 -17.62 15.89 12.61
N ALA A 157 -18.86 15.43 12.79
CA ALA A 157 -19.56 15.52 14.07
C ALA A 157 -18.83 14.80 15.21
N GLY A 158 -18.18 13.65 14.91
CA GLY A 158 -17.32 12.94 15.85
C GLY A 158 -16.04 13.72 16.20
N VAL A 159 -15.34 14.27 15.20
CA VAL A 159 -14.14 15.08 15.38
C VAL A 159 -14.44 16.34 16.19
N MET A 160 -15.51 17.07 15.86
CA MET A 160 -15.90 18.28 16.57
C MET A 160 -16.36 18.02 18.01
N LYS A 161 -16.91 16.83 18.30
CA LYS A 161 -17.21 16.39 19.68
C LYS A 161 -15.95 16.17 20.53
N VAL A 162 -14.80 15.92 19.92
CA VAL A 162 -13.50 15.89 20.62
C VAL A 162 -12.88 17.29 20.65
N ALA A 163 -12.93 18.01 19.53
CA ALA A 163 -12.36 19.34 19.39
C ALA A 163 -13.03 20.40 20.29
N CYS A 164 -14.26 20.19 20.78
CA CYS A 164 -14.93 21.12 21.71
C CYS A 164 -14.18 21.34 23.04
N ASN A 165 -13.19 20.49 23.36
CA ASN A 165 -12.28 20.68 24.50
C ASN A 165 -11.13 21.67 24.21
N LEU A 166 -10.98 22.12 22.95
CA LEU A 166 -9.99 23.11 22.52
C LEU A 166 -10.56 24.54 22.65
N PRO A 167 -9.69 25.58 22.77
CA PRO A 167 -10.11 26.97 22.61
C PRO A 167 -10.77 27.23 21.25
N THR A 168 -11.58 28.29 21.14
CA THR A 168 -12.35 28.63 19.92
C THR A 168 -11.51 28.61 18.64
N GLY A 169 -10.32 29.22 18.65
CA GLY A 169 -9.42 29.20 17.48
C GLY A 169 -8.94 27.80 17.09
N GLY A 170 -8.80 26.88 18.04
CA GLY A 170 -8.49 25.47 17.78
C GLY A 170 -9.69 24.72 17.19
N GLN A 171 -10.91 25.01 17.64
CA GLN A 171 -12.14 24.48 17.04
C GLN A 171 -12.33 24.96 15.61
N GLU A 172 -12.13 26.26 15.35
CA GLU A 172 -12.17 26.83 14.01
C GLU A 172 -11.10 26.26 13.09
N PHE A 173 -9.87 26.09 13.58
CA PHE A 173 -8.79 25.47 12.80
C PHE A 173 -9.14 24.03 12.41
N VAL A 174 -9.50 23.18 13.36
CA VAL A 174 -9.90 21.78 13.09
C VAL A 174 -11.10 21.71 12.15
N SER A 175 -12.08 22.60 12.34
CA SER A 175 -13.27 22.68 11.49
C SER A 175 -12.91 23.02 10.03
N ARG A 176 -12.13 24.08 9.81
CA ARG A 176 -11.67 24.49 8.48
C ARG A 176 -10.88 23.38 7.79
N GLN A 177 -9.86 22.84 8.46
CA GLN A 177 -9.03 21.77 7.88
C GLN A 177 -9.84 20.51 7.51
N TRP A 178 -10.86 20.17 8.29
CA TRP A 178 -11.76 19.08 7.91
C TRP A 178 -12.65 19.42 6.71
N LEU A 179 -13.24 20.61 6.69
CA LEU A 179 -14.15 21.03 5.60
C LEU A 179 -13.39 21.20 4.28
N ASP A 180 -12.21 21.82 4.30
CA ASP A 180 -11.33 21.96 3.13
C ASP A 180 -10.93 20.59 2.57
N PHE A 181 -10.59 19.63 3.45
CA PHE A 181 -10.31 18.24 3.07
C PHE A 181 -11.54 17.52 2.49
N ALA A 182 -12.71 17.67 3.11
CA ALA A 182 -13.93 16.99 2.69
C ALA A 182 -14.42 17.49 1.33
N ASP A 183 -14.35 18.81 1.08
CA ASP A 183 -14.65 19.40 -0.22
C ASP A 183 -13.65 18.93 -1.29
N TRP A 184 -12.34 19.00 -1.01
CA TRP A 184 -11.31 18.45 -1.90
C TRP A 184 -11.58 16.97 -2.25
N ALA A 185 -11.86 16.15 -1.24
CA ALA A 185 -12.09 14.71 -1.40
C ALA A 185 -13.33 14.38 -2.24
N VAL A 186 -14.48 15.03 -1.98
CA VAL A 186 -15.74 14.77 -2.72
C VAL A 186 -15.61 15.18 -4.20
N ASN A 187 -14.79 16.19 -4.50
CA ASN A 187 -14.51 16.64 -5.87
C ASN A 187 -13.44 15.81 -6.60
N LEU A 188 -12.83 14.80 -5.96
CA LEU A 188 -11.87 13.92 -6.65
C LEU A 188 -12.53 13.03 -7.72
N PRO A 189 -11.79 12.67 -8.79
CA PRO A 189 -12.12 11.55 -9.65
C PRO A 189 -12.35 10.26 -8.86
N THR A 190 -13.33 9.47 -9.27
CA THR A 190 -13.76 8.23 -8.58
C THR A 190 -12.61 7.28 -8.27
N TYR A 191 -11.64 7.14 -9.18
CA TYR A 191 -10.49 6.26 -9.03
C TYR A 191 -9.41 6.74 -8.04
N GLN A 192 -9.47 8.00 -7.60
CA GLN A 192 -8.64 8.55 -6.51
C GLN A 192 -9.41 8.47 -5.19
N LEU A 193 -10.72 8.72 -5.27
CA LEU A 193 -11.65 8.67 -4.13
C LEU A 193 -11.73 7.27 -3.50
N THR A 194 -11.71 6.22 -4.31
CA THR A 194 -11.59 4.79 -3.89
C THR A 194 -10.31 4.47 -3.11
N VAL A 195 -9.26 5.28 -3.24
CA VAL A 195 -7.96 5.08 -2.60
C VAL A 195 -7.91 5.73 -1.20
N LEU A 196 -8.72 6.76 -0.94
CA LEU A 196 -8.70 7.49 0.33
C LEU A 196 -8.86 6.59 1.58
N PRO A 197 -9.72 5.54 1.61
CA PRO A 197 -9.80 4.63 2.75
C PRO A 197 -8.48 3.90 3.04
N PHE A 198 -7.72 3.54 2.00
CA PHE A 198 -6.39 2.91 2.14
C PHE A 198 -5.37 3.92 2.65
N ILE A 199 -5.44 5.18 2.18
CA ILE A 199 -4.58 6.26 2.68
C ILE A 199 -4.87 6.55 4.15
N ALA A 200 -6.14 6.62 4.55
CA ALA A 200 -6.54 6.79 5.95
C ALA A 200 -6.04 5.63 6.83
N LEU A 201 -6.16 4.38 6.37
CA LEU A 201 -5.66 3.21 7.11
C LEU A 201 -4.13 3.20 7.23
N ASN A 202 -3.40 3.46 6.13
CA ASN A 202 -1.93 3.61 6.17
C ASN A 202 -1.51 4.72 7.14
N THR A 203 -2.24 5.85 7.15
CA THR A 203 -1.98 7.00 8.04
C THR A 203 -2.19 6.62 9.50
N ALA A 204 -3.30 5.94 9.83
CA ALA A 204 -3.57 5.46 11.18
C ALA A 204 -2.50 4.46 11.66
N VAL A 205 -2.14 3.49 10.82
CA VAL A 205 -1.06 2.51 11.11
C VAL A 205 0.28 3.21 11.32
N PHE A 206 0.61 4.20 10.47
CA PHE A 206 1.84 4.99 10.61
C PHE A 206 1.87 5.82 11.90
N ILE A 207 0.76 6.44 12.30
CA ILE A 207 0.66 7.17 13.58
C ILE A 207 0.81 6.22 14.77
N ILE A 208 0.24 5.01 14.72
CA ILE A 208 0.38 4.02 15.81
C ILE A 208 1.85 3.59 15.98
N TRP A 209 2.62 3.48 14.89
CA TRP A 209 4.06 3.24 14.96
C TRP A 209 4.85 4.36 15.68
N TRP A 210 4.31 5.57 15.78
CA TRP A 210 4.94 6.70 16.48
C TRP A 210 4.59 6.78 17.98
N VAL A 211 3.66 5.95 18.47
CA VAL A 211 3.28 5.91 19.89
C VAL A 211 4.43 5.30 20.70
N PRO A 212 5.09 6.05 21.62
CA PRO A 212 6.33 5.61 22.28
C PRO A 212 6.06 4.69 23.50
N ILE A 213 5.08 3.79 23.38
CA ILE A 213 4.70 2.84 24.42
C ILE A 213 5.29 1.47 24.08
N PRO A 214 6.15 0.86 24.92
CA PRO A 214 6.82 -0.41 24.61
C PRO A 214 5.86 -1.55 24.23
N ALA A 215 4.70 -1.65 24.89
CA ALA A 215 3.68 -2.64 24.56
C ALA A 215 3.10 -2.44 23.15
N VAL A 216 2.92 -1.19 22.71
CA VAL A 216 2.45 -0.86 21.34
C VAL A 216 3.54 -1.20 20.32
N GLN A 217 4.79 -0.84 20.59
CA GLN A 217 5.92 -1.17 19.70
C GLN A 217 6.12 -2.69 19.54
N VAL A 218 5.96 -3.46 20.62
CA VAL A 218 5.96 -4.94 20.59
C VAL A 218 4.74 -5.48 19.84
N PHE A 219 3.56 -4.88 19.98
CA PHE A 219 2.38 -5.26 19.20
C PHE A 219 2.58 -4.99 17.69
N MET A 220 3.05 -3.81 17.32
CA MET A 220 3.25 -3.42 15.92
C MET A 220 4.34 -4.27 15.24
N SER A 221 5.50 -4.45 15.89
CA SER A 221 6.56 -5.33 15.37
C SER A 221 6.14 -6.81 15.24
N ARG A 222 5.19 -7.29 16.05
CA ARG A 222 4.69 -8.68 15.97
C ARG A 222 3.59 -8.90 14.94
N ASN A 223 2.79 -7.87 14.64
CA ASN A 223 1.55 -7.99 13.86
C ASN A 223 1.52 -7.14 12.58
N PHE A 224 2.40 -6.16 12.42
CA PHE A 224 2.42 -5.19 11.31
C PHE A 224 3.79 -5.13 10.59
N ALA A 225 4.74 -5.99 10.94
CA ALA A 225 6.04 -6.11 10.26
C ALA A 225 6.32 -7.57 9.85
N THR A 226 6.79 -7.77 8.61
CA THR A 226 7.19 -9.10 8.12
C THR A 226 8.64 -9.40 8.52
N VAL A 227 8.81 -10.05 9.67
CA VAL A 227 10.11 -10.49 10.22
C VAL A 227 10.54 -11.85 9.65
N THR A 228 11.79 -11.96 9.25
CA THR A 228 12.41 -13.21 8.76
C THR A 228 12.48 -14.26 9.87
N GLY A 229 12.00 -15.48 9.58
CA GLY A 229 11.99 -16.60 10.53
C GLY A 229 10.65 -16.84 11.21
N HIS A 230 9.80 -15.81 11.36
CA HIS A 230 8.43 -15.99 11.84
C HIS A 230 7.52 -16.55 10.73
N LYS A 231 6.64 -17.50 11.10
CA LYS A 231 5.63 -18.11 10.22
C LYS A 231 4.24 -17.43 10.33
N ARG A 232 4.21 -16.14 10.67
CA ARG A 232 2.99 -15.34 10.82
C ARG A 232 2.57 -14.76 9.47
N PHE A 233 2.11 -15.61 8.55
CA PHE A 233 1.84 -15.20 7.16
C PHE A 233 0.72 -14.14 7.00
N PHE A 234 -0.09 -13.88 8.03
CA PHE A 234 -0.97 -12.70 8.04
C PHE A 234 -0.20 -11.37 7.96
N THR A 235 1.06 -11.35 8.44
CA THR A 235 1.91 -10.15 8.38
C THR A 235 2.25 -9.72 6.96
N LEU A 236 2.15 -10.63 5.97
CA LEU A 236 2.31 -10.28 4.55
C LEU A 236 1.28 -9.24 4.08
N PHE A 237 0.09 -9.24 4.68
CA PHE A 237 -0.96 -8.26 4.38
C PHE A 237 -0.81 -7.00 5.24
N THR A 238 -0.67 -7.14 6.56
CA THR A 238 -0.62 -6.00 7.48
C THR A 238 0.66 -5.16 7.34
N SER A 239 1.78 -5.75 6.91
CA SER A 239 3.00 -4.99 6.63
C SER A 239 2.90 -4.13 5.37
N ALA A 240 1.93 -4.39 4.48
CA ALA A 240 1.65 -3.51 3.34
C ALA A 240 0.98 -2.18 3.76
N PHE A 241 0.40 -2.10 4.97
CA PHE A 241 -0.15 -0.85 5.52
C PHE A 241 0.86 -0.06 6.37
N SER A 242 2.05 -0.63 6.64
CA SER A 242 3.06 -0.05 7.54
C SER A 242 4.23 0.56 6.78
N HIS A 243 4.84 1.62 7.32
CA HIS A 243 5.89 2.37 6.62
C HIS A 243 7.05 2.71 7.57
N ARG A 244 8.29 2.50 7.12
CA ARG A 244 9.51 2.68 7.96
C ARG A 244 9.83 4.12 8.37
N GLY A 245 9.26 5.13 7.70
CA GLY A 245 9.53 6.54 7.99
C GLY A 245 8.80 7.51 7.05
N PRO A 246 8.83 8.82 7.33
CA PRO A 246 8.00 9.83 6.66
C PRO A 246 8.13 9.85 5.14
N MET A 247 9.35 9.90 4.60
CA MET A 247 9.55 9.98 3.15
C MET A 247 8.99 8.74 2.42
N HIS A 248 9.23 7.56 2.98
CA HIS A 248 8.71 6.31 2.42
C HIS A 248 7.17 6.23 2.50
N PHE A 249 6.57 6.75 3.57
CA PHE A 249 5.12 6.91 3.68
C PHE A 249 4.59 7.89 2.61
N ILE A 250 5.10 9.13 2.55
CA ILE A 250 4.64 10.16 1.61
C ILE A 250 4.72 9.67 0.15
N LEU A 251 5.86 9.10 -0.26
CA LEU A 251 6.03 8.58 -1.63
C LEU A 251 5.02 7.47 -1.95
N ASN A 252 4.75 6.56 -1.02
CA ASN A 252 3.72 5.52 -1.19
C ASN A 252 2.30 6.13 -1.29
N GLN A 253 1.94 7.06 -0.41
CA GLN A 253 0.60 7.65 -0.40
C GLN A 253 0.34 8.50 -1.66
N VAL A 254 1.34 9.27 -2.12
CA VAL A 254 1.24 10.04 -3.37
C VAL A 254 1.16 9.09 -4.56
N ALA A 255 2.00 8.05 -4.63
CA ALA A 255 1.93 7.09 -5.74
C ALA A 255 0.60 6.32 -5.79
N LEU A 256 0.05 5.92 -4.63
CA LEU A 256 -1.30 5.35 -4.52
C LEU A 256 -2.37 6.32 -5.05
N LEU A 257 -2.30 7.61 -4.71
CA LEU A 257 -3.28 8.61 -5.15
C LEU A 257 -3.15 8.95 -6.64
N SER A 258 -1.92 9.03 -7.18
CA SER A 258 -1.65 9.39 -8.58
C SER A 258 -1.93 8.25 -9.55
N VAL A 259 -1.58 7.02 -9.18
CA VAL A 259 -1.70 5.84 -10.07
C VAL A 259 -3.04 5.12 -9.85
N GLY A 260 -3.54 5.11 -8.60
CA GLY A 260 -4.94 4.82 -8.24
C GLY A 260 -5.55 3.52 -8.74
N SER A 261 -6.89 3.48 -8.79
CA SER A 261 -7.65 2.36 -9.37
C SER A 261 -8.00 2.54 -10.86
N VAL A 262 -7.48 3.57 -11.54
CA VAL A 262 -7.87 3.91 -12.92
C VAL A 262 -7.65 2.76 -13.90
N ALA A 263 -6.52 2.05 -13.77
CA ALA A 263 -6.22 0.90 -14.60
C ALA A 263 -7.00 -0.36 -14.18
N LEU A 264 -7.41 -0.47 -12.91
CA LEU A 264 -8.30 -1.54 -12.43
C LEU A 264 -9.70 -1.42 -13.04
N ASP A 265 -10.22 -0.20 -13.23
CA ASP A 265 -11.51 0.01 -13.90
C ASP A 265 -11.44 -0.13 -15.42
N SER A 266 -10.26 0.10 -15.97
CA SER A 266 -10.00 -0.06 -17.40
C SER A 266 -9.87 -1.53 -17.78
N VAL A 267 -9.13 -2.34 -17.00
CA VAL A 267 -8.93 -3.77 -17.30
C VAL A 267 -10.22 -4.59 -17.17
N SER A 268 -11.13 -4.25 -16.24
CA SER A 268 -12.44 -4.91 -16.13
C SER A 268 -13.31 -4.79 -17.40
N LYS A 269 -13.10 -3.75 -18.22
CA LYS A 269 -13.84 -3.56 -19.49
C LYS A 269 -13.34 -4.47 -20.61
N LEU A 270 -12.18 -5.12 -20.46
CA LEU A 270 -11.64 -6.10 -21.40
C LEU A 270 -12.26 -7.51 -21.24
N PHE A 271 -13.34 -7.65 -20.46
CA PHE A 271 -13.93 -8.94 -20.16
C PHE A 271 -14.58 -9.61 -21.40
N PRO A 272 -14.17 -10.83 -21.79
CA PRO A 272 -14.76 -11.51 -22.95
C PRO A 272 -16.25 -11.81 -22.76
N ILE A 273 -17.06 -11.44 -23.76
CA ILE A 273 -18.50 -11.64 -23.78
C ILE A 273 -18.85 -13.15 -23.70
N GLU A 274 -17.96 -14.01 -24.19
CA GLU A 274 -18.04 -15.47 -24.15
C GLU A 274 -18.17 -15.98 -22.71
N LYS A 275 -17.42 -15.41 -21.77
CA LYS A 275 -17.48 -15.83 -20.36
C LYS A 275 -18.79 -15.40 -19.68
N VAL A 276 -19.38 -14.28 -20.08
CA VAL A 276 -20.76 -13.92 -19.68
C VAL A 276 -21.76 -14.93 -20.24
N LYS A 277 -21.62 -15.34 -21.51
CA LYS A 277 -22.49 -16.34 -22.15
C LYS A 277 -22.39 -17.71 -21.43
N GLU A 278 -21.19 -18.20 -21.14
CA GLU A 278 -20.95 -19.44 -20.38
C GLU A 278 -21.61 -19.40 -18.99
N ALA A 279 -21.38 -18.32 -18.22
CA ALA A 279 -21.96 -18.16 -16.89
C ALA A 279 -23.49 -18.06 -16.94
N LYS A 280 -24.05 -17.43 -17.99
CA LYS A 280 -25.50 -17.36 -18.24
C LYS A 280 -26.09 -18.73 -18.57
N GLN A 281 -25.47 -19.47 -19.49
CA GLN A 281 -25.90 -20.82 -19.90
C GLN A 281 -25.86 -21.80 -18.72
N GLY A 282 -24.81 -21.74 -17.90
CA GLY A 282 -24.70 -22.56 -16.68
C GLY A 282 -25.59 -22.11 -15.50
N GLY A 283 -26.48 -21.13 -15.69
CA GLY A 283 -27.35 -20.61 -14.63
C GLY A 283 -26.62 -19.92 -13.46
N LEU A 284 -25.31 -19.68 -13.59
CA LEU A 284 -24.42 -19.27 -12.49
C LEU A 284 -24.52 -17.78 -12.13
N LEU A 285 -25.07 -16.94 -13.02
CA LEU A 285 -25.15 -15.49 -12.79
C LEU A 285 -25.97 -15.15 -11.55
N ALA A 286 -25.47 -14.20 -10.77
CA ALA A 286 -26.12 -13.67 -9.58
C ALA A 286 -27.17 -12.60 -9.92
N ASP A 287 -28.15 -12.41 -9.06
CA ASP A 287 -29.12 -11.33 -9.22
C ASP A 287 -28.42 -9.97 -9.17
N GLY A 288 -28.79 -9.06 -10.06
CA GLY A 288 -28.13 -7.76 -10.22
C GLY A 288 -26.81 -7.79 -11.01
N TRP A 289 -26.40 -8.92 -11.61
CA TRP A 289 -25.15 -9.00 -12.41
C TRP A 289 -25.01 -7.95 -13.52
N LYS A 290 -26.13 -7.45 -14.05
CA LYS A 290 -26.18 -6.41 -15.10
C LYS A 290 -25.88 -5.00 -14.57
N LEU A 291 -25.90 -4.78 -13.26
CA LEU A 291 -25.64 -3.46 -12.71
C LEU A 291 -24.16 -3.09 -12.91
N PRO A 292 -23.87 -1.82 -13.27
CA PRO A 292 -22.51 -1.34 -13.35
C PRO A 292 -21.86 -1.37 -11.96
N GLU A 293 -20.55 -1.63 -11.93
CA GLU A 293 -19.75 -1.31 -10.76
C GLU A 293 -19.68 0.22 -10.62
N VAL A 294 -19.96 0.74 -9.42
CA VAL A 294 -20.05 2.18 -9.15
C VAL A 294 -18.71 2.73 -8.67
N ASP A 295 -18.04 1.97 -7.81
CA ASP A 295 -16.76 2.31 -7.24
C ASP A 295 -15.87 1.06 -7.20
N SER A 296 -14.56 1.27 -7.41
CA SER A 296 -13.56 0.20 -7.42
C SER A 296 -12.92 -0.08 -6.06
N THR A 297 -13.48 0.36 -4.93
CA THR A 297 -12.87 0.14 -3.60
C THR A 297 -12.71 -1.34 -3.29
N ALA A 298 -13.71 -2.16 -3.63
CA ALA A 298 -13.71 -3.60 -3.41
C ALA A 298 -12.76 -4.35 -4.36
N LYS A 299 -12.65 -3.88 -5.61
CA LYS A 299 -11.68 -4.33 -6.62
C LYS A 299 -10.25 -4.00 -6.20
N LEU A 300 -10.02 -2.76 -5.74
CA LEU A 300 -8.76 -2.26 -5.22
C LEU A 300 -8.33 -3.04 -3.96
N LEU A 301 -9.26 -3.36 -3.04
CA LEU A 301 -8.92 -4.20 -1.88
C LEU A 301 -8.48 -5.61 -2.30
N THR A 302 -9.16 -6.18 -3.29
CA THR A 302 -8.81 -7.50 -3.85
C THR A 302 -7.44 -7.48 -4.50
N PHE A 303 -7.15 -6.46 -5.32
CA PHE A 303 -5.82 -6.23 -5.89
C PHE A 303 -4.76 -6.04 -4.80
N PHE A 304 -5.03 -5.18 -3.82
CA PHE A 304 -4.09 -4.79 -2.77
C PHE A 304 -3.67 -6.01 -1.94
N LEU A 305 -4.62 -6.84 -1.51
CA LEU A 305 -4.32 -8.03 -0.71
C LEU A 305 -3.62 -9.12 -1.54
N GLY A 306 -3.99 -9.32 -2.81
CA GLY A 306 -3.28 -10.23 -3.72
C GLY A 306 -1.83 -9.79 -3.99
N ALA A 307 -1.64 -8.51 -4.30
CA ALA A 307 -0.32 -7.91 -4.52
C ALA A 307 0.55 -7.94 -3.25
N ALA A 308 -0.01 -7.63 -2.07
CA ALA A 308 0.68 -7.71 -0.79
C ALA A 308 1.13 -9.15 -0.47
N PHE A 309 0.26 -10.14 -0.69
CA PHE A 309 0.61 -11.55 -0.50
C PHE A 309 1.75 -12.00 -1.42
N VAL A 310 1.71 -11.66 -2.71
CA VAL A 310 2.75 -12.05 -3.68
C VAL A 310 4.06 -11.32 -3.41
N SER A 311 4.04 -9.98 -3.34
CA SER A 311 5.24 -9.17 -3.10
C SER A 311 5.90 -9.46 -1.76
N GLY A 312 5.11 -9.48 -0.68
CA GLY A 312 5.57 -9.83 0.66
C GLY A 312 6.06 -11.27 0.75
N GLY A 313 5.36 -12.22 0.12
CA GLY A 313 5.73 -13.64 0.07
C GLY A 313 7.04 -13.89 -0.66
N CYS A 314 7.23 -13.28 -1.83
CA CYS A 314 8.49 -13.33 -2.59
C CYS A 314 9.65 -12.68 -1.82
N SER A 315 9.44 -11.51 -1.21
CA SER A 315 10.43 -10.86 -0.33
C SER A 315 10.80 -11.72 0.89
N TRP A 316 9.81 -12.34 1.54
CA TRP A 316 10.02 -13.25 2.67
C TRP A 316 10.83 -14.49 2.26
N ALA A 317 10.49 -15.10 1.12
CA ALA A 317 11.20 -16.26 0.57
C ALA A 317 12.64 -15.89 0.19
N TRP A 318 12.84 -14.75 -0.47
CA TRP A 318 14.15 -14.22 -0.83
C TRP A 318 15.03 -13.98 0.39
N ARG A 319 14.54 -13.21 1.38
CA ARG A 319 15.28 -12.94 2.61
C ARG A 319 15.60 -14.24 3.38
N ARG A 320 14.72 -15.25 3.35
CA ARG A 320 15.01 -16.58 3.91
C ARG A 320 16.16 -17.30 3.19
N VAL A 321 16.21 -17.27 1.85
CA VAL A 321 17.31 -17.84 1.06
C VAL A 321 18.62 -17.08 1.33
N ARG A 322 18.59 -15.74 1.34
CA ARG A 322 19.75 -14.90 1.63
C ARG A 322 20.29 -15.13 3.04
N PHE A 323 19.42 -15.20 4.05
CA PHE A 323 19.82 -15.54 5.42
C PHE A 323 20.49 -16.92 5.51
N ALA A 324 19.97 -17.93 4.82
CA ALA A 324 20.59 -19.24 4.77
C ALA A 324 21.99 -19.22 4.11
N GLN A 325 22.13 -18.51 2.98
CA GLN A 325 23.42 -18.34 2.29
C GLN A 325 24.47 -17.62 3.16
N VAL A 326 24.10 -16.48 3.75
CA VAL A 326 24.98 -15.67 4.62
C VAL A 326 25.39 -16.48 5.86
N ARG A 327 24.48 -17.27 6.44
CA ARG A 327 24.80 -18.16 7.55
C ARG A 327 25.79 -19.27 7.18
N THR A 328 25.62 -19.93 6.04
CA THR A 328 26.57 -20.97 5.59
C THR A 328 27.96 -20.36 5.36
N ALA A 329 28.04 -19.20 4.70
CA ALA A 329 29.30 -18.49 4.48
C ALA A 329 29.97 -18.07 5.81
N TYR A 330 29.19 -17.68 6.82
CA TYR A 330 29.71 -17.33 8.14
C TYR A 330 30.27 -18.54 8.88
N GLN A 331 29.55 -19.66 8.87
CA GLN A 331 30.01 -20.92 9.47
C GLN A 331 31.32 -21.40 8.82
N GLN A 332 31.44 -21.27 7.50
CA GLN A 332 32.67 -21.58 6.76
C GLN A 332 33.82 -20.62 7.10
N ALA A 333 33.57 -19.32 7.22
CA ALA A 333 34.60 -18.34 7.59
C ALA A 333 35.15 -18.60 9.01
N VAL A 334 34.26 -18.85 9.98
CA VAL A 334 34.63 -19.21 11.36
C VAL A 334 35.43 -20.51 11.40
N GLN A 335 35.01 -21.55 10.66
CA GLN A 335 35.75 -22.82 10.56
C GLN A 335 37.12 -22.68 9.90
N ALA A 336 37.29 -21.73 8.98
CA ALA A 336 38.56 -21.44 8.31
C ALA A 336 39.52 -20.60 9.16
N GLY A 337 39.15 -20.20 10.39
CA GLY A 337 39.93 -19.27 11.21
C GLY A 337 40.04 -17.87 10.61
N ALA A 338 39.20 -17.53 9.62
CA ALA A 338 39.17 -16.20 9.06
C ALA A 338 38.48 -15.25 10.05
N PRO A 339 39.00 -14.04 10.30
CA PRO A 339 38.31 -13.05 11.13
C PRO A 339 36.94 -12.79 10.51
N ALA A 340 35.88 -13.17 11.23
CA ALA A 340 34.52 -13.28 10.68
C ALA A 340 34.10 -11.94 10.09
N PRO A 341 34.11 -11.78 8.75
CA PRO A 341 34.33 -10.46 8.19
C PRO A 341 33.15 -9.55 8.53
N TYR A 342 33.42 -8.35 9.03
CA TYR A 342 32.44 -7.32 9.38
C TYR A 342 31.35 -7.08 8.29
N ARG A 343 31.70 -7.32 7.01
CA ARG A 343 30.78 -7.31 5.84
C ARG A 343 29.67 -8.36 5.92
N LEU A 344 29.93 -9.49 6.57
CA LEU A 344 29.01 -10.61 6.76
C LEU A 344 28.05 -10.35 7.93
N ALA A 345 28.55 -9.81 9.05
CA ALA A 345 27.73 -9.36 10.19
C ALA A 345 26.78 -8.20 9.81
N SER A 346 27.26 -7.23 9.04
CA SER A 346 26.42 -6.16 8.48
C SER A 346 25.41 -6.68 7.43
N SER A 347 25.78 -7.69 6.64
CA SER A 347 24.84 -8.38 5.73
C SER A 347 23.79 -9.21 6.48
N PHE A 348 24.14 -9.81 7.62
CA PHE A 348 23.21 -10.47 8.54
C PHE A 348 22.19 -9.48 9.10
N LYS A 349 22.67 -8.38 9.70
CA LYS A 349 21.82 -7.33 10.29
C LYS A 349 20.90 -6.69 9.25
N GLY A 350 21.38 -6.56 8.00
CA GLY A 350 20.58 -6.17 6.84
C GLY A 350 19.52 -7.20 6.43
N ALA A 351 19.86 -8.49 6.39
CA ALA A 351 18.93 -9.57 6.03
C ALA A 351 17.84 -9.83 7.09
N GLU A 352 18.16 -9.57 8.36
CA GLU A 352 17.29 -9.86 9.52
C GLU A 352 16.47 -8.65 10.00
N GLY A 353 17.11 -7.49 10.17
CA GLY A 353 16.48 -6.28 10.72
C GLY A 353 15.59 -5.53 9.71
N SER A 354 15.76 -5.74 8.41
CA SER A 354 14.96 -5.07 7.37
C SER A 354 13.60 -5.76 7.15
N GLY A 355 12.73 -5.68 8.15
CA GLY A 355 11.33 -6.08 8.00
C GLY A 355 10.69 -5.35 6.81
N SER A 356 10.21 -6.09 5.81
CA SER A 356 9.50 -5.49 4.68
C SER A 356 8.22 -4.82 5.20
N LEU A 357 8.07 -3.55 4.86
CA LEU A 357 7.17 -2.58 5.48
C LEU A 357 6.85 -1.53 4.40
N GLY A 358 5.71 -1.67 3.72
CA GLY A 358 5.27 -0.72 2.71
C GLY A 358 4.23 -1.27 1.75
N SER A 359 3.37 -0.38 1.25
CA SER A 359 2.50 -0.68 0.10
C SER A 359 3.25 -0.72 -1.24
N SER A 360 4.58 -0.61 -1.26
CA SER A 360 5.34 -0.34 -2.49
C SER A 360 5.22 -1.47 -3.53
N GLY A 361 5.16 -2.73 -3.10
CA GLY A 361 4.83 -3.85 -4.00
C GLY A 361 3.44 -3.73 -4.63
N VAL A 362 2.45 -3.22 -3.89
CA VAL A 362 1.11 -2.93 -4.43
C VAL A 362 1.17 -1.76 -5.42
N VAL A 363 1.89 -0.69 -5.08
CA VAL A 363 2.10 0.48 -5.94
C VAL A 363 2.76 0.07 -7.26
N TYR A 364 3.80 -0.76 -7.22
CA TYR A 364 4.46 -1.28 -8.43
C TYR A 364 3.51 -2.11 -9.31
N GLY A 365 2.62 -2.90 -8.68
CA GLY A 365 1.57 -3.63 -9.40
C GLY A 365 0.55 -2.72 -10.07
N LEU A 366 0.02 -1.72 -9.35
CA LEU A 366 -0.90 -0.72 -9.92
C LEU A 366 -0.22 0.09 -11.03
N PHE A 367 1.04 0.48 -10.85
CA PHE A 367 1.77 1.27 -11.83
C PHE A 367 2.13 0.45 -13.07
N THR A 368 2.47 -0.83 -12.91
CA THR A 368 2.64 -1.73 -14.06
C THR A 368 1.32 -1.91 -14.82
N LEU A 369 0.20 -2.07 -14.13
CA LEU A 369 -1.12 -2.15 -14.77
C LEU A 369 -1.47 -0.84 -15.51
N THR A 370 -1.17 0.32 -14.92
CA THR A 370 -1.34 1.63 -15.58
C THR A 370 -0.42 1.82 -16.77
N ALA A 371 0.84 1.42 -16.69
CA ALA A 371 1.80 1.48 -17.81
C ALA A 371 1.44 0.55 -18.99
N ILE A 372 0.66 -0.51 -18.74
CA ILE A 372 0.09 -1.38 -19.78
C ILE A 372 -1.20 -0.78 -20.36
N MET A 373 -2.15 -0.38 -19.51
CA MET A 373 -3.46 0.10 -19.93
C MET A 373 -3.45 1.51 -20.53
N HIS A 374 -2.56 2.38 -20.03
CA HIS A 374 -2.49 3.81 -20.33
C HIS A 374 -1.02 4.24 -20.50
N PRO A 375 -0.28 3.65 -21.47
CA PRO A 375 1.17 3.79 -21.57
C PRO A 375 1.64 5.24 -21.70
N ASP A 376 0.88 6.07 -22.42
CA ASP A 376 1.22 7.46 -22.75
C ASP A 376 0.80 8.47 -21.67
N SER A 377 0.10 8.02 -20.61
CA SER A 377 -0.31 8.90 -19.51
C SER A 377 0.89 9.52 -18.82
N LYS A 378 0.89 10.85 -18.70
CA LYS A 378 1.97 11.59 -18.05
C LYS A 378 1.89 11.46 -16.53
N ILE A 379 2.95 10.92 -15.94
CA ILE A 379 3.11 10.75 -14.50
C ILE A 379 4.15 11.78 -14.03
N GLY A 380 3.70 12.74 -13.24
CA GLY A 380 4.58 13.72 -12.61
C GLY A 380 5.56 13.05 -11.65
N ILE A 381 6.84 13.38 -11.76
CA ILE A 381 7.86 12.97 -10.80
C ILE A 381 7.74 13.89 -9.58
N ILE A 382 7.62 13.31 -8.39
CA ILE A 382 7.49 14.07 -7.15
C ILE A 382 8.74 14.94 -6.98
N PHE A 383 8.55 16.23 -6.66
CA PHE A 383 9.57 17.29 -6.58
C PHE A 383 10.16 17.82 -7.91
N LEU A 384 9.67 17.39 -9.08
CA LEU A 384 10.01 18.03 -10.36
C LEU A 384 8.81 18.83 -10.94
N PRO A 385 9.06 19.90 -11.72
CA PRO A 385 8.03 20.55 -12.52
C PRO A 385 7.31 19.58 -13.46
N GLN A 386 6.04 19.86 -13.77
CA GLN A 386 5.20 19.00 -14.62
C GLN A 386 5.75 18.85 -16.05
N ASP A 387 6.58 19.79 -16.51
CA ASP A 387 7.27 19.74 -17.80
C ASP A 387 8.24 18.54 -17.92
N TYR A 388 8.67 17.97 -16.78
CA TYR A 388 9.50 16.76 -16.71
C TYR A 388 8.69 15.47 -16.47
N ALA A 389 7.36 15.51 -16.65
CA ALA A 389 6.52 14.33 -16.51
C ALA A 389 6.83 13.28 -17.60
N LEU A 390 7.24 12.10 -17.17
CA LEU A 390 7.47 10.95 -18.05
C LEU A 390 6.12 10.29 -18.38
N ASP A 391 6.05 9.62 -19.53
CA ASP A 391 4.94 8.69 -19.78
C ASP A 391 5.04 7.47 -18.83
N ALA A 392 3.89 6.88 -18.52
CA ALA A 392 3.77 5.79 -17.55
C ALA A 392 4.65 4.58 -17.94
N ARG A 393 4.78 4.28 -19.23
CA ARG A 393 5.63 3.18 -19.74
C ARG A 393 7.11 3.45 -19.47
N THR A 394 7.63 4.61 -19.85
CA THR A 394 9.03 4.99 -19.63
C THR A 394 9.36 5.04 -18.14
N ALA A 395 8.49 5.64 -17.33
CA ALA A 395 8.67 5.72 -15.88
C ALA A 395 8.71 4.32 -15.22
N MET A 396 7.76 3.45 -15.54
CA MET A 396 7.73 2.08 -15.00
C MET A 396 8.92 1.26 -15.48
N THR A 397 9.31 1.38 -16.75
CA THR A 397 10.49 0.70 -17.31
C THR A 397 11.76 1.11 -16.56
N GLY A 398 11.94 2.41 -16.30
CA GLY A 398 13.06 2.93 -15.51
C GLY A 398 13.11 2.35 -14.09
N LEU A 399 11.96 2.33 -13.38
CA LEU A 399 11.88 1.74 -12.04
C LEU A 399 12.26 0.26 -12.02
N LEU A 400 11.73 -0.53 -12.98
CA LEU A 400 12.06 -1.95 -13.11
C LEU A 400 13.54 -2.19 -13.42
N SER A 401 14.14 -1.37 -14.29
CA SER A 401 15.57 -1.44 -14.59
C SER A 401 16.45 -1.15 -13.37
N VAL A 402 16.08 -0.17 -12.54
CA VAL A 402 16.78 0.16 -11.30
C VAL A 402 16.68 -0.99 -10.29
N ASP A 403 15.47 -1.49 -10.01
CA ASP A 403 15.29 -2.59 -9.06
C ASP A 403 15.98 -3.89 -9.51
N LEU A 404 15.93 -4.21 -10.80
CA LEU A 404 16.64 -5.36 -11.37
C LEU A 404 18.17 -5.19 -11.25
N GLY A 405 18.71 -4.02 -11.60
CA GLY A 405 20.15 -3.72 -11.49
C GLY A 405 20.64 -3.79 -10.04
N MET A 406 19.85 -3.27 -9.08
CA MET A 406 20.14 -3.37 -7.66
C MET A 406 20.01 -4.81 -7.13
N LEU A 407 19.03 -5.60 -7.60
CA LEU A 407 18.90 -7.01 -7.24
C LEU A 407 20.09 -7.85 -7.77
N LEU A 408 20.47 -7.66 -9.04
CA LEU A 408 21.65 -8.32 -9.63
C LEU A 408 22.93 -7.94 -8.87
N THR A 409 23.09 -6.66 -8.52
CA THR A 409 24.22 -6.20 -7.69
C THR A 409 24.20 -6.86 -6.30
N SER A 410 23.03 -7.03 -5.69
CA SER A 410 22.87 -7.72 -4.40
C SER A 410 23.26 -9.20 -4.47
N ILE A 411 22.94 -9.86 -5.58
CA ILE A 411 23.32 -11.26 -5.86
C ILE A 411 24.82 -11.39 -6.03
N ILE A 412 25.43 -10.57 -6.88
CA ILE A 412 26.85 -10.65 -7.26
C ILE A 412 27.77 -10.23 -6.12
N THR A 413 27.49 -9.09 -5.47
CA THR A 413 28.39 -8.49 -4.46
C THR A 413 28.08 -8.93 -3.02
N GLY A 414 26.96 -9.63 -2.83
CA GLY A 414 26.43 -9.96 -1.51
C GLY A 414 25.70 -8.81 -0.79
N ARG A 415 25.88 -7.56 -1.25
CA ARG A 415 25.39 -6.33 -0.60
C ARG A 415 23.87 -6.31 -0.45
N SER A 416 23.38 -6.01 0.75
CA SER A 416 21.97 -5.68 0.97
C SER A 416 21.72 -4.19 0.72
N PHE A 417 20.59 -3.86 0.09
CA PHE A 417 20.09 -2.50 -0.06
C PHE A 417 18.96 -2.24 0.96
N PHE A 418 18.65 -0.98 1.22
CA PHE A 418 17.56 -0.60 2.13
C PHE A 418 16.15 -0.74 1.49
N ILE A 419 16.10 -0.80 0.16
CA ILE A 419 14.90 -0.98 -0.66
C ILE A 419 14.60 -2.48 -0.84
N ASP A 420 13.32 -2.86 -0.87
CA ASP A 420 12.88 -4.24 -1.09
C ASP A 420 12.59 -4.50 -2.58
N ASN A 421 13.66 -4.53 -3.37
CA ASN A 421 13.59 -4.69 -4.83
C ASN A 421 12.81 -5.96 -5.24
N VAL A 422 12.84 -7.02 -4.42
CA VAL A 422 12.11 -8.26 -4.70
C VAL A 422 10.61 -8.08 -4.49
N ALA A 423 10.18 -7.38 -3.43
CA ALA A 423 8.77 -7.01 -3.28
C ALA A 423 8.28 -6.14 -4.45
N HIS A 424 9.11 -5.20 -4.92
CA HIS A 424 8.78 -4.34 -6.05
C HIS A 424 8.62 -5.12 -7.37
N LEU A 425 9.61 -5.93 -7.74
CA LEU A 425 9.59 -6.74 -8.98
C LEU A 425 8.47 -7.78 -8.95
N ALA A 426 8.23 -8.43 -7.80
CA ALA A 426 7.11 -9.36 -7.64
C ALA A 426 5.73 -8.65 -7.67
N GLY A 427 5.66 -7.42 -7.15
CA GLY A 427 4.49 -6.55 -7.25
C GLY A 427 4.17 -6.16 -8.70
N ALA A 428 5.18 -5.74 -9.45
CA ALA A 428 5.06 -5.44 -10.88
C ALA A 428 4.64 -6.68 -11.69
N ALA A 429 5.27 -7.82 -11.45
CA ALA A 429 4.88 -9.10 -12.06
C ALA A 429 3.43 -9.46 -11.73
N PHE A 430 2.96 -9.19 -10.50
CA PHE A 430 1.55 -9.34 -10.14
C PHE A 430 0.64 -8.38 -10.93
N GLY A 431 1.08 -7.14 -11.21
CA GLY A 431 0.39 -6.22 -12.11
C GLY A 431 0.20 -6.79 -13.54
N VAL A 432 1.23 -7.43 -14.10
CA VAL A 432 1.14 -8.14 -15.40
C VAL A 432 0.18 -9.33 -15.32
N VAL A 433 0.28 -10.14 -14.27
CA VAL A 433 -0.63 -11.28 -14.05
C VAL A 433 -2.07 -10.78 -13.94
N TRP A 434 -2.32 -9.70 -13.20
CA TRP A 434 -3.64 -9.10 -13.08
C TRP A 434 -4.15 -8.57 -14.42
N TYR A 435 -3.31 -7.90 -15.24
CA TYR A 435 -3.71 -7.49 -16.59
C TYR A 435 -4.28 -8.66 -17.41
N HIS A 436 -3.64 -9.84 -17.36
CA HIS A 436 -4.08 -11.03 -18.08
C HIS A 436 -5.17 -11.86 -17.38
N SER A 437 -5.44 -11.66 -16.08
CA SER A 437 -6.32 -12.55 -15.28
C SER A 437 -7.38 -11.84 -14.43
N ALA A 438 -7.47 -10.50 -14.48
CA ALA A 438 -8.46 -9.70 -13.76
C ALA A 438 -9.89 -10.20 -13.97
N TYR A 439 -10.18 -10.75 -15.16
CA TYR A 439 -11.49 -11.32 -15.44
C TYR A 439 -11.80 -12.60 -14.66
N LEU A 440 -10.82 -13.47 -14.45
CA LEU A 440 -10.97 -14.70 -13.65
C LEU A 440 -11.11 -14.37 -12.17
N ILE A 441 -10.33 -13.40 -11.70
CA ILE A 441 -10.25 -13.06 -10.27
C ILE A 441 -11.42 -12.15 -9.87
N TRP A 442 -11.63 -11.05 -10.58
CA TRP A 442 -12.62 -10.02 -10.23
C TRP A 442 -13.98 -10.22 -10.90
N GLU A 443 -14.06 -10.14 -12.25
CA GLU A 443 -15.37 -10.13 -12.93
C GLU A 443 -16.16 -11.41 -12.71
N TYR A 444 -15.51 -12.57 -12.72
CA TYR A 444 -16.16 -13.84 -12.38
C TYR A 444 -16.73 -13.81 -10.95
N SER A 445 -15.94 -13.38 -9.96
CA SER A 445 -16.36 -13.26 -8.56
C SER A 445 -17.48 -12.25 -8.33
N ARG A 446 -17.53 -11.18 -9.14
CA ARG A 446 -18.60 -10.18 -9.14
C ARG A 446 -19.88 -10.75 -9.75
N LEU A 447 -19.79 -11.38 -10.93
CA LEU A 447 -20.95 -11.77 -11.74
C LEU A 447 -21.62 -13.09 -11.30
N VAL A 448 -20.87 -14.02 -10.72
CA VAL A 448 -21.35 -15.35 -10.34
C VAL A 448 -21.90 -15.36 -8.91
N ASP A 449 -22.95 -16.15 -8.68
CA ASP A 449 -23.46 -16.46 -7.34
C ASP A 449 -22.60 -17.58 -6.71
N PRO A 450 -21.88 -17.31 -5.60
CA PRO A 450 -21.05 -18.32 -4.95
C PRO A 450 -21.85 -19.55 -4.48
N LYS A 451 -23.14 -19.41 -4.15
CA LYS A 451 -24.00 -20.54 -3.75
C LYS A 451 -24.43 -21.40 -4.94
N LYS A 452 -24.55 -20.83 -6.14
CA LYS A 452 -24.81 -21.61 -7.38
C LYS A 452 -23.53 -22.30 -7.82
N LEU A 453 -22.39 -21.61 -7.76
CA LEU A 453 -21.07 -22.17 -8.05
C LEU A 453 -20.74 -23.34 -7.11
N ALA A 454 -20.89 -23.16 -5.79
CA ALA A 454 -20.63 -24.21 -4.80
C ALA A 454 -21.53 -25.44 -5.01
N ARG A 455 -22.82 -25.25 -5.33
CA ARG A 455 -23.72 -26.37 -5.69
C ARG A 455 -23.27 -27.08 -6.97
N ARG A 456 -22.82 -26.36 -8.00
CA ARG A 456 -22.31 -26.98 -9.24
C ARG A 456 -20.99 -27.74 -9.06
N VAL A 457 -20.09 -27.25 -8.19
CA VAL A 457 -18.76 -27.84 -7.97
C VAL A 457 -18.77 -28.97 -6.94
N PHE A 458 -19.56 -28.82 -5.86
CA PHE A 458 -19.54 -29.74 -4.71
C PHE A 458 -20.86 -30.49 -4.46
N GLY A 459 -21.96 -30.08 -5.08
CA GLY A 459 -23.28 -30.68 -4.83
C GLY A 459 -23.50 -32.04 -5.49
N GLY A 460 -22.65 -32.40 -6.47
CA GLY A 460 -22.86 -33.55 -7.34
C GLY A 460 -24.01 -33.34 -8.33
N GLU A 461 -23.93 -33.95 -9.49
CA GLU A 461 -25.10 -34.08 -10.37
C GLU A 461 -26.05 -35.13 -9.76
N GLN A 462 -27.06 -34.66 -9.00
CA GLN A 462 -28.32 -35.40 -8.99
C GLN A 462 -29.08 -35.05 -10.28
N SER A 463 -28.62 -35.66 -11.38
CA SER A 463 -29.38 -35.74 -12.62
C SER A 463 -30.53 -36.73 -12.43
N SER A 464 -31.76 -36.20 -12.38
CA SER A 464 -33.02 -36.94 -12.54
C SER A 464 -33.81 -36.33 -13.68
#